data_AF-A0A936PNR3-F1
#
_entry.id   AF-A0A936PNR3-F1
#
_cell.length_a   1.000
_cell.length_b   1.000
_cell.length_c   1.000
_cell.angle_alpha   90.00
_cell.angle_beta   90.00
_cell.angle_gamma   90.00
#
_symmetry.space_group_name_H-M   'P 1'
#
loop_
_entity.id
_entity.type
_entity.pdbx_description
1 polymer ?
#
loop_
_entity_poly.entity_id
_entity_poly.type
_entity_poly.pdbx_seq_one_letter_code
_entity_poly.pdbx_strand_id
1 'polypeptide(L)'
;MADETTPVDLEQLDDQLRQGLIPGDALLRHGPWTGDKFLPLTEIPQLADALAAPDALLAAFMRRRPFPVVSTALTAIIAVVGGLQLVVENARVFPAALSAQLARLFMEGRTGLEPLMFDGAWWSPWASQLVHGGPIHLLPNLAVLGYSGFRVERALGGGGYAVIAAASVAGACLAVVLGQNEAVIGSSMLGFGLLGALIAIGFRLGDGLPADQRRYYGFGNLLLFALLFISSLQGENTSHFAHFGGLVGGSIAALLVQAPILSPPARRPQAQRRALLWAAALTVAPSLYGPALRRVPSLGLWPAQTVTVSEVGVTLDVPGRLLPERTGREARAYASTTFGMPAWALSDVGRDFVFVGIQRLEWSEVIAGDPLIGEALAERWRALSPGGTLVPTASPPPKGPGWTPHALDVLDAEGVVRYRLVEHHLLRGRFLSRVGYLVSVEEDGALNPRHEVFERMLLSVKVGDPPALAEARASHAELPSSPTRQLALADALADCGDLQQADALYALVVSGGSPSADDAAERRLRLWAERPELFDDPEDPAWFERRMEERPENRALQEAGVRFLAAKGRCAAARFHHERNAVEGPLSASALRTAAWVLACEGSAPSPAAPRPE
;
A
#
# COMPACT_ATOMS: atom_id res chain seq x y z
N MET A 1 -46.39 38.86 34.62
CA MET A 1 -45.16 38.75 35.44
C MET A 1 -44.97 40.13 36.04
N ALA A 2 -44.89 40.23 37.37
CA ALA A 2 -44.67 41.51 38.02
C ALA A 2 -43.35 42.09 37.51
N ASP A 3 -43.38 43.37 37.12
CA ASP A 3 -42.24 44.13 36.62
C ASP A 3 -41.31 44.40 37.80
N GLU A 4 -40.47 43.42 38.14
CA GLU A 4 -39.46 43.55 39.20
C GLU A 4 -38.40 44.54 38.73
N THR A 5 -38.58 45.81 39.09
CA THR A 5 -37.55 46.84 38.92
C THR A 5 -36.41 46.54 39.88
N THR A 6 -35.34 45.94 39.37
CA THR A 6 -34.11 45.69 40.14
C THR A 6 -33.22 46.94 40.13
N PRO A 7 -32.67 47.38 41.27
CA PRO A 7 -31.60 48.38 41.27
C PRO A 7 -30.39 47.85 40.48
N VAL A 8 -29.81 48.69 39.62
CA VAL A 8 -28.68 48.31 38.76
C VAL A 8 -27.49 49.22 39.05
N ASP A 9 -26.34 48.61 39.30
CA ASP A 9 -25.04 49.30 39.32
C ASP A 9 -24.61 49.56 37.86
N LEU A 10 -24.26 50.80 37.55
CA LEU A 10 -23.91 51.20 36.18
C LEU A 10 -22.58 50.63 35.70
N GLU A 11 -21.60 50.43 36.60
CA GLU A 11 -20.32 49.82 36.23
C GLU A 11 -20.54 48.34 35.93
N GLN A 12 -21.33 47.67 36.78
CA GLN A 12 -21.74 46.30 36.56
C GLN A 12 -22.58 46.15 35.27
N LEU A 13 -23.45 47.12 34.96
CA LEU A 13 -24.24 47.13 33.74
C LEU A 13 -23.37 47.27 32.49
N ASP A 14 -22.37 48.17 32.51
CA ASP A 14 -21.44 48.36 31.40
C ASP A 14 -20.67 47.06 31.12
N ASP A 15 -20.14 46.43 32.17
CA ASP A 15 -19.44 45.14 32.06
C ASP A 15 -20.35 44.02 31.54
N GLN A 16 -21.57 43.92 32.09
CA GLN A 16 -22.55 42.90 31.67
C GLN A 16 -23.02 43.12 30.23
N LEU A 17 -23.11 44.37 29.78
CA LEU A 17 -23.40 44.72 28.39
C LEU A 17 -22.25 44.33 27.47
N ARG A 18 -21.00 44.68 27.83
CA ARG A 18 -19.80 44.31 27.05
C ARG A 18 -19.68 42.81 26.87
N GLN A 19 -20.01 42.04 27.91
CA GLN A 19 -20.03 40.58 27.92
C GLN A 19 -21.28 39.97 27.24
N GLY A 20 -22.24 40.80 26.80
CA GLY A 20 -23.46 40.35 26.14
C GLY A 20 -24.47 39.66 27.05
N LEU A 21 -24.29 39.72 28.38
CA LEU A 21 -25.16 39.10 29.38
C LEU A 21 -26.55 39.75 29.37
N ILE A 22 -26.61 41.07 29.22
CA ILE A 22 -27.84 41.83 29.11
C ILE A 22 -28.14 42.13 27.63
N PRO A 23 -29.40 42.00 27.17
CA PRO A 23 -29.75 42.33 25.80
C PRO A 23 -29.99 43.83 25.61
N GLY A 24 -29.69 44.33 24.41
CA GLY A 24 -29.81 45.77 24.11
C GLY A 24 -31.25 46.30 24.05
N ASP A 25 -32.25 45.42 24.05
CA ASP A 25 -33.68 45.75 24.18
C ASP A 25 -34.16 45.74 25.64
N ALA A 26 -33.30 45.39 26.61
CA ALA A 26 -33.59 45.60 28.01
C ALA A 26 -33.85 47.08 28.29
N LEU A 27 -34.69 47.37 29.27
CA LEU A 27 -35.13 48.72 29.58
C LEU A 27 -34.36 49.25 30.80
N LEU A 28 -33.83 50.47 30.70
CA LEU A 28 -33.21 51.18 31.81
C LEU A 28 -33.97 52.47 32.09
N ARG A 29 -34.21 52.75 33.37
CA ARG A 29 -34.60 54.07 33.85
C ARG A 29 -33.50 54.63 34.73
N HIS A 30 -32.81 55.65 34.26
CA HIS A 30 -31.73 56.34 34.96
C HIS A 30 -31.91 57.85 34.76
N GLY A 31 -32.26 58.59 35.82
CA GLY A 31 -32.65 60.01 35.73
C GLY A 31 -31.74 60.87 34.83
N PRO A 32 -30.41 60.85 35.02
CA PRO A 32 -29.46 61.55 34.16
C PRO A 32 -29.43 61.16 32.67
N TRP A 33 -29.81 59.94 32.30
CA TRP A 33 -29.69 59.43 30.92
C TRP A 33 -31.04 59.32 30.21
N THR A 34 -32.10 58.95 30.95
CA THR A 34 -33.42 58.62 30.39
C THR A 34 -34.56 59.43 31.00
N GLY A 35 -34.28 60.27 32.02
CA GLY A 35 -35.31 60.94 32.81
C GLY A 35 -36.20 59.95 33.56
N ASP A 36 -37.51 60.19 33.54
CA ASP A 36 -38.51 59.32 34.18
C ASP A 36 -38.97 58.13 33.32
N LYS A 37 -38.44 58.01 32.10
CA LYS A 37 -38.84 56.97 31.14
C LYS A 37 -37.89 55.78 31.20
N PHE A 38 -38.47 54.61 30.99
CA PHE A 38 -37.72 53.40 30.64
C PHE A 38 -37.40 53.45 29.15
N LEU A 39 -36.11 53.42 28.80
CA LEU A 39 -35.65 53.39 27.42
C LEU A 39 -34.85 52.10 27.16
N PRO A 40 -34.91 51.53 25.95
CA PRO A 40 -34.03 50.45 25.55
C PRO A 40 -32.55 50.86 25.70
N LEU A 41 -31.69 49.94 26.15
CA LEU A 41 -30.25 50.22 26.29
C LEU A 41 -29.61 50.68 24.96
N THR A 42 -30.15 50.22 23.82
CA THR A 42 -29.75 50.63 22.47
C THR A 42 -30.04 52.09 22.11
N GLU A 43 -30.96 52.74 22.81
CA GLU A 43 -31.29 54.17 22.59
C GLU A 43 -30.44 55.11 23.47
N ILE A 44 -29.62 54.56 24.38
CA ILE A 44 -28.83 55.33 25.35
C ILE A 44 -27.41 55.54 24.79
N PRO A 45 -27.01 56.76 24.41
CA PRO A 45 -25.72 57.01 23.75
C PRO A 45 -24.50 56.62 24.61
N GLN A 46 -24.62 56.71 25.94
CA GLN A 46 -23.55 56.38 26.88
C GLN A 46 -23.18 54.90 26.87
N LEU A 47 -24.10 54.03 26.45
CA LEU A 47 -23.92 52.57 26.40
C LEU A 47 -23.54 52.07 25.00
N ALA A 48 -23.41 52.98 24.02
CA ALA A 48 -23.12 52.62 22.63
C ALA A 48 -21.81 51.84 22.49
N ASP A 49 -20.76 52.24 23.23
CA ASP A 49 -19.46 51.56 23.21
C ASP A 49 -19.51 50.16 23.81
N ALA A 50 -20.29 49.96 24.88
CA ALA A 50 -20.50 48.66 25.49
C ALA A 50 -21.27 47.72 24.56
N LEU A 51 -22.33 48.22 23.91
CA LEU A 51 -23.11 47.49 22.92
C LEU A 51 -22.33 47.19 21.62
N ALA A 52 -21.30 47.98 21.32
CA ALA A 52 -20.39 47.76 20.20
C ALA A 52 -19.25 46.77 20.53
N ALA A 53 -19.15 46.30 21.78
CA ALA A 53 -18.14 45.31 22.17
C ALA A 53 -18.35 43.98 21.40
N PRO A 54 -17.28 43.23 21.08
CA PRO A 54 -17.37 42.02 20.26
C PRO A 54 -18.35 40.97 20.81
N ASP A 55 -18.33 40.72 22.12
CA ASP A 55 -19.19 39.71 22.75
C ASP A 55 -20.64 40.17 22.81
N ALA A 56 -20.88 41.46 23.06
CA ALA A 56 -22.21 42.08 22.96
C ALA A 56 -22.81 41.92 21.55
N LEU A 57 -22.03 42.18 20.50
CA LEU A 57 -22.44 42.01 19.11
C LEU A 57 -22.74 40.55 18.77
N LEU A 58 -21.91 39.62 19.25
CA LEU A 58 -22.11 38.19 19.04
C LEU A 58 -23.38 37.70 19.76
N ALA A 59 -23.57 38.06 21.02
CA ALA A 59 -24.74 37.71 21.80
C ALA A 59 -26.02 38.27 21.16
N ALA A 60 -26.01 39.54 20.73
CA ALA A 60 -27.12 40.16 20.02
C ALA A 60 -27.43 39.45 18.69
N PHE A 61 -26.40 39.07 17.94
CA PHE A 61 -26.56 38.31 16.70
C PHE A 61 -27.18 36.93 16.95
N MET A 62 -26.68 36.18 17.94
CA MET A 62 -27.16 34.84 18.27
C MET A 62 -28.58 34.84 18.84
N ARG A 63 -28.99 35.89 19.57
CA ARG A 63 -30.36 36.07 20.08
C ARG A 63 -31.40 36.22 18.96
N ARG A 64 -31.01 36.78 17.80
CA ARG A 64 -31.88 36.86 16.60
C ARG A 64 -32.19 35.50 15.98
N ARG A 65 -31.48 34.44 16.38
CA ARG A 65 -31.61 33.07 15.87
C ARG A 65 -31.64 33.03 14.33
N PRO A 66 -30.60 33.56 13.65
CA PRO A 66 -30.57 33.60 12.21
C PRO A 66 -30.76 32.20 11.61
N PHE A 67 -31.45 32.16 10.47
CA PHE A 67 -31.67 30.91 9.76
C PHE A 67 -30.33 30.39 9.20
N PRO A 68 -29.95 29.14 9.49
CA PRO A 68 -28.64 28.62 9.13
C PRO A 68 -28.70 28.06 7.69
N VAL A 69 -28.54 28.95 6.71
CA VAL A 69 -28.74 28.67 5.29
C VAL A 69 -27.77 27.61 4.78
N VAL A 70 -26.47 27.75 5.06
CA VAL A 70 -25.42 26.91 4.47
C VAL A 70 -25.52 25.47 4.98
N SER A 71 -25.67 25.30 6.29
CA SER A 71 -25.80 24.00 6.94
C SER A 71 -27.13 23.33 6.60
N THR A 72 -28.23 24.09 6.46
CA THR A 72 -29.51 23.54 5.97
C THR A 72 -29.38 23.05 4.54
N ALA A 73 -28.78 23.86 3.66
CA ALA A 73 -28.56 23.47 2.26
C ALA A 73 -27.70 22.21 2.15
N LEU A 74 -26.57 22.13 2.87
CA LEU A 74 -25.71 20.95 2.86
C LEU A 74 -26.42 19.71 3.42
N THR A 75 -27.14 19.85 4.53
CA THR A 75 -27.92 18.73 5.11
C THR A 75 -29.01 18.25 4.16
N ALA A 76 -29.69 19.17 3.47
CA ALA A 76 -30.71 18.85 2.47
C ALA A 76 -30.11 18.13 1.26
N ILE A 77 -28.95 18.57 0.76
CA ILE A 77 -28.24 17.89 -0.33
C ILE A 77 -27.89 16.45 0.06
N ILE A 78 -27.32 16.25 1.24
CA ILE A 78 -26.99 14.91 1.76
C ILE A 78 -28.27 14.05 1.88
N ALA A 79 -29.36 14.62 2.39
CA ALA A 79 -30.64 13.90 2.51
C ALA A 79 -31.20 13.48 1.15
N VAL A 80 -31.15 14.37 0.15
CA VAL A 80 -31.65 14.10 -1.20
C VAL A 80 -30.80 13.05 -1.91
N VAL A 81 -29.47 13.19 -1.89
CA VAL A 81 -28.57 12.24 -2.57
C VAL A 81 -28.59 10.88 -1.89
N GLY A 82 -28.48 10.84 -0.55
CA GLY A 82 -28.58 9.59 0.21
C GLY A 82 -29.96 8.94 0.06
N GLY A 83 -31.04 9.72 0.05
CA GLY A 83 -32.39 9.22 -0.22
C GLY A 83 -32.53 8.62 -1.62
N LEU A 84 -31.96 9.29 -2.63
CA LEU A 84 -31.93 8.78 -4.01
C LEU A 84 -31.14 7.46 -4.10
N GLN A 85 -29.98 7.38 -3.44
CA GLN A 85 -29.19 6.14 -3.35
C GLN A 85 -30.04 4.98 -2.81
N LEU A 86 -30.73 5.19 -1.69
CA LEU A 86 -31.57 4.15 -1.09
C LEU A 86 -32.70 3.70 -2.02
N VAL A 87 -33.31 4.62 -2.78
CA VAL A 87 -34.34 4.30 -3.78
C VAL A 87 -33.75 3.48 -4.93
N VAL A 88 -32.57 3.87 -5.44
CA VAL A 88 -31.87 3.16 -6.52
C VAL A 88 -31.55 1.72 -6.10
N GLU A 89 -31.04 1.54 -4.89
CA GLU A 89 -30.58 0.23 -4.40
C GLU A 89 -31.75 -0.70 -4.00
N ASN A 90 -32.86 -0.16 -3.47
CA ASN A 90 -33.89 -0.98 -2.82
C ASN A 90 -35.25 -0.98 -3.51
N ALA A 91 -35.63 0.10 -4.20
CA ALA A 91 -37.02 0.30 -4.60
C ALA A 91 -37.35 -0.22 -6.01
N ARG A 92 -36.36 -0.68 -6.79
CA ARG A 92 -36.51 -1.16 -8.20
C ARG A 92 -37.33 -0.19 -9.09
N VAL A 93 -37.26 1.10 -8.81
CA VAL A 93 -38.02 2.15 -9.51
C VAL A 93 -37.43 2.44 -10.89
N PHE A 94 -36.11 2.31 -11.02
CA PHE A 94 -35.38 2.58 -12.26
C PHE A 94 -35.15 1.30 -13.09
N PRO A 95 -34.97 1.42 -14.41
CA PRO A 95 -34.52 0.31 -15.25
C PRO A 95 -33.22 -0.30 -14.73
N ALA A 96 -33.08 -1.62 -14.81
CA ALA A 96 -31.96 -2.36 -14.21
C ALA A 96 -30.57 -1.83 -14.66
N ALA A 97 -30.42 -1.48 -15.93
CA ALA A 97 -29.18 -0.91 -16.46
C ALA A 97 -28.83 0.45 -15.82
N LEU A 98 -29.83 1.32 -15.65
CA LEU A 98 -29.64 2.62 -15.01
C LEU A 98 -29.34 2.46 -13.51
N SER A 99 -30.05 1.56 -12.82
CA SER A 99 -29.78 1.26 -11.40
C SER A 99 -28.35 0.75 -11.21
N ALA A 100 -27.87 -0.12 -12.10
CA ALA A 100 -26.49 -0.62 -12.05
C ALA A 100 -25.45 0.48 -12.27
N GLN A 101 -25.69 1.42 -13.20
CA GLN A 101 -24.80 2.56 -13.43
C GLN A 101 -24.77 3.51 -12.21
N LEU A 102 -25.94 3.84 -11.66
CA LEU A 102 -26.04 4.72 -10.48
C LEU A 102 -25.41 4.08 -9.24
N ALA A 103 -25.61 2.77 -9.02
CA ALA A 103 -24.96 2.06 -7.93
C ALA A 103 -23.42 2.09 -8.04
N ARG A 104 -22.87 1.95 -9.25
CA ARG A 104 -21.42 2.11 -9.48
C ARG A 104 -20.93 3.52 -9.15
N LEU A 105 -21.66 4.54 -9.60
CA LEU A 105 -21.35 5.94 -9.28
C LEU A 105 -21.31 6.21 -7.78
N PHE A 106 -22.26 5.65 -7.00
CA PHE A 106 -22.25 5.78 -5.55
C PHE A 106 -21.05 5.06 -4.91
N MET A 107 -20.67 3.89 -5.43
CA MET A 107 -19.49 3.17 -4.96
C MET A 107 -18.19 3.89 -5.28
N GLU A 108 -18.09 4.64 -6.38
CA GLU A 108 -16.95 5.51 -6.70
C GLU A 108 -16.82 6.69 -5.74
N GLY A 109 -17.90 7.07 -5.05
CA GLY A 109 -17.90 8.16 -4.07
C GLY A 109 -17.15 7.85 -2.77
N ARG A 110 -16.74 6.60 -2.53
CA ARG A 110 -16.02 6.20 -1.31
C ARG A 110 -14.63 6.81 -1.23
N THR A 111 -14.22 7.23 -0.04
CA THR A 111 -12.90 7.84 0.19
C THR A 111 -11.96 6.88 0.92
N GLY A 112 -10.69 6.86 0.55
CA GLY A 112 -9.71 5.96 1.18
C GLY A 112 -8.31 6.22 0.65
N LEU A 113 -7.36 5.41 1.12
CA LEU A 113 -5.98 5.47 0.64
C LEU A 113 -5.91 5.34 -0.88
N GLU A 114 -6.54 4.30 -1.44
CA GLU A 114 -6.46 4.01 -2.87
C GLU A 114 -7.11 5.06 -3.78
N PRO A 115 -8.39 5.47 -3.58
CA PRO A 115 -9.00 6.50 -4.41
C PRO A 115 -8.17 7.78 -4.47
N LEU A 116 -7.59 8.18 -3.35
CA LEU A 116 -6.82 9.42 -3.24
C LEU A 116 -5.41 9.31 -3.79
N MET A 117 -4.70 8.22 -3.47
CA MET A 117 -3.28 8.06 -3.81
C MET A 117 -3.09 7.63 -5.26
N PHE A 118 -3.96 6.74 -5.77
CA PHE A 118 -3.79 6.10 -7.07
C PHE A 118 -4.81 6.53 -8.10
N ASP A 119 -6.08 6.64 -7.74
CA ASP A 119 -7.14 6.87 -8.73
C ASP A 119 -7.36 8.37 -9.02
N GLY A 120 -6.61 9.25 -8.35
CA GLY A 120 -6.70 10.70 -8.53
C GLY A 120 -8.04 11.29 -8.08
N ALA A 121 -8.84 10.54 -7.31
CA ALA A 121 -10.18 10.89 -6.87
C ALA A 121 -10.17 11.92 -5.73
N TRP A 122 -9.58 13.09 -5.97
CA TRP A 122 -9.50 14.19 -5.00
C TRP A 122 -10.88 14.68 -4.50
N TRP A 123 -11.93 14.39 -5.26
CA TRP A 123 -13.33 14.66 -4.93
C TRP A 123 -13.92 13.64 -3.95
N SER A 124 -13.33 12.45 -3.79
CA SER A 124 -13.89 11.35 -2.99
C SER A 124 -14.15 11.71 -1.51
N PRO A 125 -13.31 12.52 -0.81
CA PRO A 125 -13.62 12.90 0.57
C PRO A 125 -14.93 13.68 0.71
N TRP A 126 -15.29 14.45 -0.33
CA TRP A 126 -16.50 15.25 -0.37
C TRP A 126 -17.70 14.43 -0.84
N ALA A 127 -17.51 13.62 -1.89
CA ALA A 127 -18.53 12.72 -2.41
C ALA A 127 -18.95 11.66 -1.38
N SER A 128 -18.00 11.17 -0.58
CA SER A 128 -18.27 10.17 0.46
C SER A 128 -19.26 10.65 1.53
N GLN A 129 -19.42 11.97 1.71
CA GLN A 129 -20.42 12.54 2.61
C GLN A 129 -21.86 12.34 2.09
N LEU A 130 -22.04 12.08 0.80
CA LEU A 130 -23.36 11.97 0.16
C LEU A 130 -23.87 10.54 0.09
N VAL A 131 -22.99 9.56 0.34
CA VAL A 131 -23.25 8.13 0.18
C VAL A 131 -23.31 7.45 1.55
N HIS A 132 -24.28 6.58 1.78
CA HIS A 132 -24.49 5.92 3.07
C HIS A 132 -24.77 4.43 2.88
N GLY A 133 -24.35 3.62 3.84
CA GLY A 133 -24.57 2.16 3.82
C GLY A 133 -26.01 1.70 4.14
N GLY A 134 -26.98 2.62 4.19
CA GLY A 134 -28.37 2.30 4.53
C GLY A 134 -29.10 3.40 5.31
N PRO A 135 -30.43 3.25 5.52
CA PRO A 135 -31.25 4.25 6.23
C PRO A 135 -30.85 4.44 7.69
N ILE A 136 -30.43 3.37 8.37
CA ILE A 136 -29.97 3.44 9.76
C ILE A 136 -28.62 4.16 9.90
N HIS A 137 -27.88 4.32 8.81
CA HIS A 137 -26.67 5.14 8.75
C HIS A 137 -27.00 6.59 8.35
N LEU A 138 -27.89 6.80 7.37
CA LEU A 138 -28.27 8.14 6.89
C LEU A 138 -29.03 8.98 7.93
N LEU A 139 -30.08 8.42 8.55
CA LEU A 139 -30.98 9.21 9.40
C LEU A 139 -30.30 9.80 10.64
N PRO A 140 -29.49 9.05 11.43
CA PRO A 140 -28.77 9.62 12.56
C PRO A 140 -27.76 10.69 12.12
N ASN A 141 -27.12 10.50 10.97
CA ASN A 141 -26.20 11.47 10.40
C ASN A 141 -26.91 12.79 10.07
N LEU A 142 -28.07 12.75 9.41
CA LEU A 142 -28.88 13.94 9.15
C LEU A 142 -29.28 14.66 10.44
N ALA A 143 -29.62 13.91 11.49
CA ALA A 143 -29.97 14.46 12.79
C ALA A 143 -28.78 15.18 13.44
N VAL A 144 -27.58 14.60 13.41
CA VAL A 144 -26.35 15.21 13.94
C VAL A 144 -25.94 16.44 13.12
N LEU A 145 -26.03 16.38 11.78
CA LEU A 145 -25.74 17.51 10.91
C LEU A 145 -26.69 18.69 11.16
N GLY A 146 -28.00 18.41 11.27
CA GLY A 146 -29.00 19.42 11.60
C GLY A 146 -28.81 19.99 13.01
N TYR A 147 -28.55 19.14 14.01
CA TYR A 147 -28.32 19.60 15.38
C TYR A 147 -27.04 20.46 15.49
N SER A 148 -25.91 19.92 15.05
CA SER A 148 -24.60 20.54 15.24
C SER A 148 -24.36 21.66 14.23
N GLY A 149 -24.62 21.42 12.95
CA GLY A 149 -24.35 22.37 11.88
C GLY A 149 -25.11 23.67 12.02
N PHE A 150 -26.40 23.59 12.39
CA PHE A 150 -27.24 24.78 12.55
C PHE A 150 -26.72 25.69 13.67
N ARG A 151 -26.17 25.10 14.73
CA ARG A 151 -25.60 25.84 15.87
C ARG A 151 -24.23 26.42 15.54
N VAL A 152 -23.37 25.65 14.88
CA VAL A 152 -22.08 26.14 14.38
C VAL A 152 -22.27 27.35 13.47
N GLU A 153 -23.19 27.28 12.50
CA GLU A 153 -23.47 28.39 11.59
C GLU A 153 -24.07 29.61 12.31
N ARG A 154 -24.93 29.41 13.32
CA ARG A 154 -25.44 30.53 14.12
C ARG A 154 -24.36 31.21 14.96
N ALA A 155 -23.39 30.46 15.46
CA ALA A 155 -22.31 31.02 16.25
C ALA A 155 -21.25 31.74 15.38
N LEU A 156 -20.92 31.18 14.21
CA LEU A 156 -19.77 31.64 13.41
C LEU A 156 -20.11 32.19 12.02
N GLY A 157 -21.38 32.12 11.62
CA GLY A 157 -21.85 32.47 10.28
C GLY A 157 -21.51 31.41 9.22
N GLY A 158 -22.07 31.58 8.01
CA GLY A 158 -21.91 30.63 6.90
C GLY A 158 -20.46 30.40 6.47
N GLY A 159 -19.63 31.46 6.45
CA GLY A 159 -18.20 31.34 6.12
C GLY A 159 -17.42 30.54 7.17
N GLY A 160 -17.74 30.72 8.46
CA GLY A 160 -17.11 29.94 9.53
C GLY A 160 -17.54 28.48 9.51
N TYR A 161 -18.83 28.22 9.26
CA TYR A 161 -19.35 26.88 9.03
C TYR A 161 -18.63 26.17 7.86
N ALA A 162 -18.44 26.87 6.73
CA ALA A 162 -17.74 26.31 5.57
C ALA A 162 -16.30 25.90 5.88
N VAL A 163 -15.55 26.72 6.64
CA VAL A 163 -14.19 26.36 7.07
C VAL A 163 -14.20 25.13 7.98
N ILE A 164 -15.11 25.07 8.95
CA ILE A 164 -15.22 23.93 9.86
C ILE A 164 -15.61 22.66 9.11
N ALA A 165 -16.57 22.74 8.19
CA ALA A 165 -16.97 21.60 7.36
C ALA A 165 -15.80 21.10 6.51
N ALA A 166 -15.08 22.01 5.84
CA ALA A 166 -13.91 21.67 5.05
C ALA A 166 -12.78 21.05 5.91
N ALA A 167 -12.48 21.64 7.07
CA ALA A 167 -11.47 21.12 7.99
C ALA A 167 -11.85 19.77 8.59
N SER A 168 -13.13 19.53 8.86
CA SER A 168 -13.63 18.25 9.37
C SER A 168 -13.39 17.14 8.35
N VAL A 169 -13.82 17.35 7.10
CA VAL A 169 -13.65 16.36 6.04
C VAL A 169 -12.16 16.19 5.68
N ALA A 170 -11.38 17.27 5.60
CA ALA A 170 -9.95 17.18 5.33
C ALA A 170 -9.18 16.45 6.45
N GLY A 171 -9.53 16.71 7.72
CA GLY A 171 -8.97 16.02 8.87
C GLY A 171 -9.34 14.53 8.91
N ALA A 172 -10.61 14.21 8.63
CA ALA A 172 -11.07 12.83 8.50
C ALA A 172 -10.33 12.10 7.37
N CYS A 173 -10.23 12.74 6.20
CA CYS A 173 -9.50 12.24 5.04
C CYS A 173 -8.04 11.93 5.40
N LEU A 174 -7.34 12.86 6.05
CA LEU A 174 -5.96 12.64 6.48
C LEU A 174 -5.84 11.44 7.43
N ALA A 175 -6.72 11.35 8.43
CA ALA A 175 -6.70 10.24 9.38
C ALA A 175 -7.01 8.89 8.73
N VAL A 176 -7.98 8.84 7.81
CA VAL A 176 -8.32 7.63 7.03
C VAL A 176 -7.14 7.18 6.22
N VAL A 177 -6.49 8.08 5.49
CA VAL A 177 -5.36 7.71 4.65
C VAL A 177 -4.19 7.19 5.48
N LEU A 178 -3.88 7.84 6.60
CA LEU A 178 -2.78 7.41 7.49
C LEU A 178 -3.08 6.08 8.21
N GLY A 179 -4.35 5.85 8.55
CA GLY A 179 -4.74 4.93 9.60
C GLY A 179 -5.66 3.79 9.18
N GLN A 180 -6.36 3.88 8.05
CA GLN A 180 -7.38 2.90 7.66
C GLN A 180 -7.17 2.30 6.26
N ASN A 181 -7.42 0.99 6.15
CA ASN A 181 -7.25 0.24 4.91
C ASN A 181 -8.52 0.31 4.06
N GLU A 182 -9.66 0.18 4.70
CA GLU A 182 -10.96 0.14 4.06
C GLU A 182 -11.41 1.56 3.67
N ALA A 183 -11.99 1.65 2.49
CA ALA A 183 -12.64 2.88 2.04
C ALA A 183 -13.87 3.20 2.90
N VAL A 184 -14.13 4.49 3.08
CA VAL A 184 -15.17 5.05 3.96
C VAL A 184 -16.23 5.76 3.15
N ILE A 185 -17.46 5.63 3.63
CA ILE A 185 -18.63 6.40 3.21
C ILE A 185 -19.35 6.97 4.42
N GLY A 186 -20.19 7.96 4.21
CA GLY A 186 -21.08 8.53 5.21
C GLY A 186 -20.64 9.90 5.71
N SER A 187 -21.63 10.77 5.91
CA SER A 187 -21.44 12.11 6.46
C SER A 187 -21.12 12.18 7.96
N SER A 188 -20.87 11.05 8.61
CA SER A 188 -20.48 11.01 10.03
C SER A 188 -19.12 11.67 10.26
N MET A 189 -18.22 11.66 9.26
CA MET A 189 -16.98 12.44 9.24
C MET A 189 -17.22 13.92 9.53
N LEU A 190 -18.12 14.53 8.76
CA LEU A 190 -18.57 15.89 8.96
C LEU A 190 -19.32 16.05 10.29
N GLY A 191 -20.18 15.09 10.64
CA GLY A 191 -20.96 15.09 11.88
C GLY A 191 -20.10 15.18 13.14
N PHE A 192 -19.08 14.32 13.26
CA PHE A 192 -18.12 14.34 14.38
C PHE A 192 -17.32 15.63 14.42
N GLY A 193 -16.90 16.17 13.27
CA GLY A 193 -16.22 17.46 13.23
C GLY A 193 -17.09 18.64 13.65
N LEU A 194 -18.36 18.67 13.25
CA LEU A 194 -19.31 19.68 13.72
C LEU A 194 -19.61 19.54 15.21
N LEU A 195 -19.67 18.31 15.74
CA LEU A 195 -19.83 18.06 17.17
C LEU A 195 -18.61 18.55 17.97
N GLY A 196 -17.40 18.25 17.50
CA GLY A 196 -16.15 18.78 18.06
C GLY A 196 -16.10 20.30 18.04
N ALA A 197 -16.54 20.90 16.93
CA ALA A 197 -16.67 22.35 16.80
C ALA A 197 -17.63 22.94 17.84
N LEU A 198 -18.79 22.34 18.12
CA LEU A 198 -19.69 22.84 19.17
C LEU A 198 -19.06 22.84 20.56
N ILE A 199 -18.30 21.79 20.86
CA ILE A 199 -17.59 21.65 22.13
C ILE A 199 -16.52 22.75 22.23
N ALA A 200 -15.70 22.89 21.19
CA ALA A 200 -14.65 23.92 21.10
C ALA A 200 -15.20 25.35 21.17
N ILE A 201 -16.29 25.64 20.46
CA ILE A 201 -16.99 26.94 20.50
C ILE A 201 -17.45 27.27 21.92
N GLY A 202 -18.03 26.29 22.63
CA GLY A 202 -18.48 26.51 24.00
C GLY A 202 -17.34 26.84 24.96
N PHE A 203 -16.20 26.16 24.85
CA PHE A 203 -15.03 26.47 25.66
C PHE A 203 -14.38 27.80 25.29
N ARG A 204 -14.34 28.12 24.00
CA ARG A 204 -13.72 29.36 23.52
C ARG A 204 -14.54 30.60 23.87
N LEU A 205 -15.86 30.54 23.67
CA LEU A 205 -16.74 31.70 23.85
C LEU A 205 -17.28 31.81 25.27
N GLY A 206 -17.44 30.69 25.99
CA GLY A 206 -17.83 30.67 27.41
C GLY A 206 -19.03 31.56 27.71
N ASP A 207 -18.80 32.57 28.56
CA ASP A 207 -19.83 33.53 28.98
C ASP A 207 -20.28 34.50 27.88
N GLY A 208 -19.52 34.66 26.80
CA GLY A 208 -19.94 35.45 25.63
C GLY A 208 -21.10 34.81 24.84
N LEU A 209 -21.44 33.55 25.11
CA LEU A 209 -22.65 32.92 24.57
C LEU A 209 -23.89 33.36 25.35
N PRO A 210 -25.04 33.62 24.68
CA PRO A 210 -26.31 33.91 25.36
C PRO A 210 -26.67 32.82 26.37
N ALA A 211 -27.06 33.21 27.58
CA ALA A 211 -27.32 32.30 28.69
C ALA A 211 -28.31 31.16 28.34
N ASP A 212 -29.36 31.46 27.57
CA ASP A 212 -30.36 30.49 27.10
C ASP A 212 -29.80 29.47 26.08
N GLN A 213 -28.64 29.78 25.47
CA GLN A 213 -28.00 28.97 24.46
C GLN A 213 -26.77 28.19 24.95
N ARG A 214 -26.15 28.61 26.07
CA ARG A 214 -24.91 27.99 26.61
C ARG A 214 -25.00 26.48 26.76
N ARG A 215 -26.16 25.96 27.19
CA ARG A 215 -26.40 24.51 27.35
C ARG A 215 -26.26 23.68 26.07
N TYR A 216 -26.20 24.31 24.90
CA TYR A 216 -26.04 23.62 23.62
C TYR A 216 -24.61 23.65 23.08
N TYR A 217 -23.67 24.23 23.81
CA TYR A 217 -22.25 24.32 23.46
C TYR A 217 -21.40 23.76 24.60
N GLY A 218 -20.13 23.44 24.31
CA GLY A 218 -19.20 22.97 25.34
C GLY A 218 -19.70 21.71 26.05
N PHE A 219 -19.65 21.73 27.38
CA PHE A 219 -20.05 20.59 28.22
C PHE A 219 -21.50 20.13 28.03
N GLY A 220 -22.39 21.00 27.52
CA GLY A 220 -23.77 20.63 27.22
C GLY A 220 -23.92 19.51 26.19
N ASN A 221 -22.87 19.25 25.41
CA ASN A 221 -22.83 18.17 24.42
C ASN A 221 -22.14 16.90 24.91
N LEU A 222 -21.66 16.83 26.16
CA LEU A 222 -20.91 15.66 26.66
C LEU A 222 -21.70 14.36 26.57
N LEU A 223 -22.99 14.37 26.90
CA LEU A 223 -23.82 13.17 26.83
C LEU A 223 -23.95 12.69 25.38
N LEU A 224 -24.27 13.60 24.45
CA LEU A 224 -24.37 13.29 23.02
C LEU A 224 -23.03 12.79 22.47
N PHE A 225 -21.94 13.46 22.84
CA PHE A 225 -20.59 13.06 22.49
C PHE A 225 -20.25 11.67 23.01
N ALA A 226 -20.50 11.37 24.29
CA ALA A 226 -20.25 10.07 24.88
C ALA A 226 -21.04 8.96 24.18
N LEU A 227 -22.32 9.18 23.91
CA LEU A 227 -23.16 8.21 23.20
C LEU A 227 -22.64 7.92 21.79
N LEU A 228 -22.34 8.96 21.01
CA LEU A 228 -21.84 8.79 19.64
C LEU A 228 -20.43 8.23 19.60
N PHE A 229 -19.55 8.65 20.51
CA PHE A 229 -18.17 8.20 20.57
C PHE A 229 -18.08 6.73 21.02
N ILE A 230 -18.84 6.33 22.05
CA ILE A 230 -18.90 4.92 22.47
C ILE A 230 -19.48 4.05 21.35
N SER A 231 -20.59 4.49 20.73
CA SER A 231 -21.16 3.79 19.58
C SER A 231 -20.19 3.69 18.42
N SER A 232 -19.35 4.70 18.21
CA SER A 232 -18.29 4.66 17.20
C SER A 232 -17.28 3.57 17.52
N LEU A 233 -16.77 3.51 18.75
CA LEU A 233 -15.74 2.55 19.16
C LEU A 233 -16.20 1.09 19.15
N GLN A 234 -17.51 0.87 19.27
CA GLN A 234 -18.11 -0.47 19.29
C GLN A 234 -18.54 -0.96 17.91
N GLY A 235 -18.53 -0.11 16.89
CA GLY A 235 -19.01 -0.46 15.56
C GLY A 235 -17.96 -1.16 14.72
N GLU A 236 -18.15 -2.45 14.43
CA GLU A 236 -17.22 -3.25 13.60
C GLU A 236 -17.09 -2.71 12.16
N ASN A 237 -18.14 -2.10 11.62
CA ASN A 237 -18.15 -1.48 10.28
C ASN A 237 -18.03 0.05 10.34
N THR A 238 -17.42 0.58 11.41
CA THR A 238 -17.29 2.02 11.63
C THR A 238 -15.84 2.47 11.54
N SER A 239 -15.60 3.51 10.75
CA SER A 239 -14.27 4.10 10.67
C SER A 239 -13.94 4.95 11.89
N HIS A 240 -13.12 4.41 12.81
CA HIS A 240 -12.63 5.16 13.97
C HIS A 240 -11.71 6.31 13.56
N PHE A 241 -10.88 6.10 12.53
CA PHE A 241 -9.97 7.12 12.01
C PHE A 241 -10.74 8.30 11.40
N ALA A 242 -11.78 8.04 10.61
CA ALA A 242 -12.57 9.10 9.99
C ALA A 242 -13.29 9.95 11.04
N HIS A 243 -13.87 9.32 12.07
CA HIS A 243 -14.51 10.05 13.18
C HIS A 243 -13.52 10.87 14.00
N PHE A 244 -12.37 10.29 14.35
CA PHE A 244 -11.34 10.99 15.10
C PHE A 244 -10.75 12.17 14.32
N GLY A 245 -10.38 11.96 13.05
CA GLY A 245 -9.85 13.01 12.20
C GLY A 245 -10.86 14.13 11.95
N GLY A 246 -12.14 13.78 11.76
CA GLY A 246 -13.24 14.74 11.66
C GLY A 246 -13.36 15.59 12.92
N LEU A 247 -13.45 14.94 14.09
CA LEU A 247 -13.55 15.59 15.40
C LEU A 247 -12.41 16.58 15.62
N VAL A 248 -11.16 16.15 15.41
CA VAL A 248 -9.96 16.99 15.60
C VAL A 248 -9.94 18.14 14.61
N GLY A 249 -10.18 17.88 13.32
CA GLY A 249 -10.18 18.91 12.28
C GLY A 249 -11.22 20.00 12.52
N GLY A 250 -12.46 19.61 12.84
CA GLY A 250 -13.53 20.54 13.18
C GLY A 250 -13.27 21.33 14.47
N SER A 251 -12.71 20.68 15.50
CA SER A 251 -12.37 21.34 16.77
C SER A 251 -11.28 22.39 16.61
N ILE A 252 -10.18 22.05 15.91
CA ILE A 252 -9.08 22.99 15.63
C ILE A 252 -9.60 24.18 14.81
N ALA A 253 -10.37 23.92 13.75
CA ALA A 253 -10.94 25.00 12.95
C ALA A 253 -11.85 25.92 13.77
N ALA A 254 -12.68 25.36 14.66
CA ALA A 254 -13.54 26.15 15.53
C ALA A 254 -12.77 27.04 16.53
N LEU A 255 -11.59 26.60 16.98
CA LEU A 255 -10.72 27.42 17.83
C LEU A 255 -10.12 28.61 17.05
N LEU A 256 -9.73 28.38 15.79
CA LEU A 256 -9.03 29.37 14.97
C LEU A 256 -9.96 30.35 14.22
N VAL A 257 -11.14 29.90 13.80
CA VAL A 257 -12.06 30.71 12.98
C VAL A 257 -12.80 31.74 13.83
N GLN A 258 -12.70 33.01 13.44
CA GLN A 258 -13.46 34.09 14.06
C GLN A 258 -14.77 34.34 13.31
N ALA A 259 -15.85 34.57 14.05
CA ALA A 259 -17.12 34.95 13.46
C ALA A 259 -16.98 36.34 12.82
N PRO A 260 -17.42 36.56 11.55
CA PRO A 260 -17.30 37.86 10.89
C PRO A 260 -17.98 38.99 11.66
N ILE A 261 -19.00 38.69 12.47
CA ILE A 261 -19.70 39.68 13.31
C ILE A 261 -18.77 40.35 14.33
N LEU A 262 -17.73 39.64 14.79
CA LEU A 262 -16.71 40.14 15.71
C LEU A 262 -15.74 41.13 15.05
N SER A 263 -15.70 41.16 13.71
CA SER A 263 -14.92 42.16 12.98
C SER A 263 -15.68 43.49 12.88
N PRO A 264 -14.99 44.63 12.96
CA PRO A 264 -15.58 45.94 12.69
C PRO A 264 -16.30 45.93 11.34
N PRO A 265 -17.44 46.66 11.17
CA PRO A 265 -18.25 46.63 9.94
C PRO A 265 -17.42 46.79 8.65
N ALA A 266 -16.44 47.70 8.65
CA ALA A 266 -15.55 47.95 7.52
C ALA A 266 -14.64 46.75 7.14
N ARG A 267 -14.34 45.84 8.08
CA ARG A 267 -13.46 44.68 7.87
C ARG A 267 -14.22 43.36 7.67
N ARG A 268 -15.55 43.34 7.87
CA ARG A 268 -16.38 42.12 7.73
C ARG A 268 -16.26 41.46 6.35
N PRO A 269 -16.29 42.20 5.21
CA PRO A 269 -16.14 41.58 3.90
C PRO A 269 -14.76 40.89 3.73
N GLN A 270 -13.71 41.49 4.29
CA GLN A 270 -12.36 40.91 4.24
C GLN A 270 -12.26 39.65 5.11
N ALA A 271 -12.87 39.65 6.30
CA ALA A 271 -12.94 38.47 7.17
C ALA A 271 -13.70 37.32 6.49
N GLN A 272 -14.85 37.62 5.86
CA GLN A 272 -15.61 36.64 5.08
C GLN A 272 -14.79 36.09 3.90
N ARG A 273 -14.13 36.95 3.12
CA ARG A 273 -13.27 36.52 2.02
C ARG A 273 -12.14 35.62 2.51
N ARG A 274 -11.49 35.94 3.63
CA ARG A 274 -10.45 35.09 4.23
C ARG A 274 -10.99 33.73 4.64
N ALA A 275 -12.16 33.68 5.27
CA ALA A 275 -12.81 32.42 5.63
C ALA A 275 -13.10 31.56 4.37
N LEU A 276 -13.63 32.16 3.31
CA LEU A 276 -13.88 31.46 2.06
C LEU A 276 -12.60 30.96 1.39
N LEU A 277 -11.51 31.74 1.44
CA LEU A 277 -10.20 31.31 0.93
C LEU A 277 -9.64 30.12 1.73
N TRP A 278 -9.77 30.14 3.05
CA TRP A 278 -9.38 29.01 3.89
C TRP A 278 -10.24 27.77 3.64
N ALA A 279 -11.55 27.94 3.49
CA ALA A 279 -12.45 26.86 3.13
C ALA A 279 -12.05 26.26 1.78
N ALA A 280 -11.83 27.08 0.75
CA ALA A 280 -11.38 26.63 -0.56
C ALA A 280 -10.03 25.91 -0.48
N ALA A 281 -9.05 26.44 0.25
CA ALA A 281 -7.74 25.81 0.44
C ALA A 281 -7.85 24.43 1.10
N LEU A 282 -8.68 24.30 2.14
CA LEU A 282 -8.95 23.02 2.80
C LEU A 282 -9.72 22.06 1.90
N THR A 283 -10.62 22.57 1.06
CA THR A 283 -11.36 21.75 0.08
C THR A 283 -10.46 21.11 -0.96
N VAL A 284 -9.44 21.85 -1.43
CA VAL A 284 -8.48 21.34 -2.41
C VAL A 284 -7.30 20.60 -1.79
N ALA A 285 -7.08 20.69 -0.47
CA ALA A 285 -5.94 20.02 0.19
C ALA A 285 -5.82 18.51 -0.12
N PRO A 286 -6.91 17.71 -0.18
CA PRO A 286 -6.82 16.30 -0.56
C PRO A 286 -6.22 16.05 -1.95
N SER A 287 -6.41 16.99 -2.91
CA SER A 287 -5.87 16.88 -4.27
C SER A 287 -4.34 16.94 -4.33
N LEU A 288 -3.72 17.57 -3.33
CA LEU A 288 -2.26 17.66 -3.22
C LEU A 288 -1.69 16.49 -2.44
N TYR A 289 -2.43 16.02 -1.44
CA TYR A 289 -1.96 15.03 -0.49
C TYR A 289 -1.80 13.63 -1.11
N GLY A 290 -2.76 13.17 -1.90
CA GLY A 290 -2.69 11.86 -2.57
C GLY A 290 -1.45 11.70 -3.47
N PRO A 291 -1.22 12.61 -4.45
CA PRO A 291 -0.02 12.58 -5.27
C PRO A 291 1.28 12.76 -4.47
N ALA A 292 1.27 13.54 -3.39
CA ALA A 292 2.43 13.70 -2.52
C ALA A 292 2.79 12.39 -1.81
N LEU A 293 1.80 11.67 -1.27
CA LEU A 293 2.01 10.35 -0.68
C LEU A 293 2.52 9.33 -1.69
N ARG A 294 2.00 9.36 -2.92
CA ARG A 294 2.49 8.50 -3.99
C ARG A 294 3.98 8.69 -4.27
N ARG A 295 4.40 9.95 -4.39
CA ARG A 295 5.81 10.29 -4.63
C ARG A 295 6.68 10.09 -3.41
N VAL A 296 6.16 10.31 -2.21
CA VAL A 296 6.90 10.23 -0.94
C VAL A 296 6.07 9.45 0.08
N PRO A 297 6.02 8.10 0.00
CA PRO A 297 5.22 7.27 0.91
C PRO A 297 5.57 7.44 2.39
N SER A 298 6.79 7.91 2.71
CA SER A 298 7.20 8.23 4.07
C SER A 298 6.40 9.39 4.68
N LEU A 299 5.74 10.24 3.87
CA LEU A 299 4.77 11.23 4.37
C LEU A 299 3.53 10.56 5.00
N GLY A 300 3.26 9.29 4.67
CA GLY A 300 2.23 8.48 5.29
C GLY A 300 2.60 8.01 6.70
N LEU A 301 3.83 8.25 7.15
CA LEU A 301 4.38 7.69 8.40
C LEU A 301 4.31 6.15 8.43
N TRP A 302 4.36 5.51 7.27
CA TRP A 302 4.39 4.06 7.13
C TRP A 302 5.85 3.61 6.98
N PRO A 303 6.54 3.21 8.07
CA PRO A 303 7.89 2.71 7.95
C PRO A 303 7.91 1.53 6.98
N ALA A 304 8.89 1.52 6.07
CA ALA A 304 9.14 0.35 5.25
C ALA A 304 9.56 -0.81 6.17
N GLN A 305 9.00 -1.99 5.93
CA GLN A 305 9.41 -3.21 6.60
C GLN A 305 10.03 -4.14 5.57
N THR A 306 11.19 -4.68 5.90
CA THR A 306 11.82 -5.72 5.09
C THR A 306 11.08 -7.04 5.32
N VAL A 307 10.43 -7.55 4.28
CA VAL A 307 9.73 -8.84 4.28
C VAL A 307 10.64 -9.89 3.65
N THR A 308 10.84 -10.99 4.37
CA THR A 308 11.51 -12.18 3.84
C THR A 308 10.48 -13.14 3.29
N VAL A 309 10.61 -13.47 2.01
CA VAL A 309 9.77 -14.44 1.30
C VAL A 309 10.56 -15.74 1.21
N SER A 310 10.51 -16.52 2.28
CA SER A 310 11.34 -17.73 2.44
C SER A 310 11.11 -18.76 1.34
N GLU A 311 9.91 -18.82 0.75
CA GLU A 311 9.55 -19.73 -0.35
C GLU A 311 10.37 -19.50 -1.63
N VAL A 312 10.92 -18.30 -1.81
CA VAL A 312 11.73 -17.93 -2.98
C VAL A 312 13.13 -17.45 -2.64
N GLY A 313 13.46 -17.28 -1.35
CA GLY A 313 14.77 -16.80 -0.91
C GLY A 313 15.00 -15.31 -1.18
N VAL A 314 13.96 -14.49 -1.12
CA VAL A 314 14.04 -13.04 -1.45
C VAL A 314 13.67 -12.20 -0.24
N THR A 315 14.30 -11.04 -0.10
CA THR A 315 13.85 -9.97 0.80
C THR A 315 13.44 -8.75 -0.02
N LEU A 316 12.38 -8.08 0.40
CA LEU A 316 11.92 -6.84 -0.23
C LEU A 316 11.37 -5.87 0.81
N ASP A 317 11.56 -4.58 0.58
CA ASP A 317 11.01 -3.53 1.44
C ASP A 317 9.58 -3.22 1.00
N VAL A 318 8.63 -3.46 1.89
CA VAL A 318 7.21 -3.17 1.70
C VAL A 318 6.82 -2.00 2.60
N PRO A 319 6.16 -0.95 2.10
CA PRO A 319 5.57 0.07 2.97
C PRO A 319 4.62 -0.59 3.98
N GLY A 320 4.78 -0.32 5.28
CA GLY A 320 4.07 -1.07 6.33
C GLY A 320 2.55 -1.11 6.18
N ARG A 321 1.96 -0.09 5.55
CA ARG A 321 0.52 0.01 5.23
C ARG A 321 0.05 -1.01 4.17
N LEU A 322 0.97 -1.45 3.33
CA LEU A 322 0.72 -2.36 2.21
C LEU A 322 1.07 -3.81 2.57
N LEU A 323 1.42 -4.06 3.84
CA LEU A 323 1.61 -5.41 4.34
C LEU A 323 0.24 -6.05 4.63
N PRO A 324 0.06 -7.33 4.29
CA PRO A 324 -1.11 -8.08 4.75
C PRO A 324 -1.16 -8.07 6.29
N GLU A 325 -2.29 -7.68 6.89
CA GLU A 325 -2.47 -7.84 8.33
C GLU A 325 -2.39 -9.32 8.71
N ARG A 326 -1.55 -9.63 9.72
CA ARG A 326 -1.17 -11.00 10.10
C ARG A 326 -2.28 -11.80 10.80
N THR A 327 -3.49 -11.26 10.98
CA THR A 327 -4.55 -11.88 11.80
C THR A 327 -5.88 -11.99 11.06
N GLY A 328 -6.26 -13.21 10.65
CA GLY A 328 -7.62 -13.52 10.18
C GLY A 328 -7.69 -14.39 8.91
N ARG A 329 -8.91 -14.82 8.54
CA ARG A 329 -9.17 -15.51 7.25
C ARG A 329 -8.93 -14.60 6.04
N GLU A 330 -8.97 -13.29 6.24
CA GLU A 330 -8.66 -12.24 5.26
C GLU A 330 -7.16 -12.02 5.05
N ALA A 331 -6.28 -12.63 5.88
CA ALA A 331 -4.83 -12.62 5.70
C ALA A 331 -4.36 -13.28 4.37
N ARG A 332 -5.28 -13.89 3.62
CA ARG A 332 -5.07 -14.42 2.26
C ARG A 332 -5.21 -13.37 1.16
N ALA A 333 -5.79 -12.19 1.44
CA ALA A 333 -6.25 -11.26 0.40
C ALA A 333 -5.13 -10.45 -0.29
N TYR A 334 -3.95 -10.34 0.32
CA TYR A 334 -2.82 -9.56 -0.22
C TYR A 334 -1.57 -10.40 -0.52
N ALA A 335 -1.71 -11.73 -0.52
CA ALA A 335 -0.70 -12.68 -0.94
C ALA A 335 -1.39 -13.73 -1.83
N SER A 336 -1.86 -13.31 -3.00
CA SER A 336 -2.36 -14.28 -3.98
C SER A 336 -1.15 -15.01 -4.58
N THR A 337 -1.28 -16.31 -4.82
CA THR A 337 -0.31 -16.99 -5.68
C THR A 337 -0.69 -16.70 -7.12
N THR A 338 0.04 -15.80 -7.78
CA THR A 338 -0.13 -15.59 -9.22
C THR A 338 0.83 -16.54 -9.94
N PHE A 339 0.31 -17.53 -10.64
CA PHE A 339 1.11 -18.61 -11.24
C PHE A 339 2.01 -19.37 -10.26
N GLY A 340 1.53 -19.58 -9.03
CA GLY A 340 2.33 -20.21 -7.98
C GLY A 340 3.45 -19.32 -7.42
N MET A 341 3.51 -18.04 -7.79
CA MET A 341 4.45 -17.07 -7.25
C MET A 341 3.74 -16.17 -6.22
N PRO A 342 4.37 -15.89 -5.06
CA PRO A 342 3.89 -14.88 -4.13
C PRO A 342 3.69 -13.52 -4.82
N ALA A 343 2.48 -12.96 -4.71
CA ALA A 343 2.12 -11.67 -5.28
C ALA A 343 1.34 -10.80 -4.29
N TRP A 344 1.66 -9.51 -4.27
CA TRP A 344 1.00 -8.48 -3.47
C TRP A 344 0.20 -7.56 -4.37
N ALA A 345 -1.13 -7.59 -4.20
CA ALA A 345 -2.01 -6.55 -4.71
C ALA A 345 -2.14 -5.43 -3.67
N LEU A 346 -2.58 -4.25 -4.08
CA LEU A 346 -2.93 -3.17 -3.16
C LEU A 346 -4.41 -3.15 -2.80
N SER A 347 -5.22 -3.95 -3.50
CA SER A 347 -6.67 -4.04 -3.32
C SER A 347 -7.22 -5.41 -3.71
N ASP A 348 -8.43 -5.69 -3.23
CA ASP A 348 -9.22 -6.87 -3.54
C ASP A 348 -9.93 -6.81 -4.91
N VAL A 349 -10.00 -5.61 -5.52
CA VAL A 349 -10.70 -5.36 -6.79
C VAL A 349 -9.72 -5.24 -7.98
N GLY A 350 -8.46 -4.89 -7.72
CA GLY A 350 -7.44 -4.63 -8.74
C GLY A 350 -6.80 -5.89 -9.30
N ARG A 351 -6.47 -5.88 -10.60
CA ARG A 351 -5.55 -6.85 -11.21
C ARG A 351 -4.09 -6.40 -11.17
N ASP A 352 -3.83 -5.30 -10.46
CA ASP A 352 -2.51 -4.69 -10.35
C ASP A 352 -1.77 -5.26 -9.15
N PHE A 353 -0.60 -5.87 -9.38
CA PHE A 353 0.16 -6.53 -8.32
C PHE A 353 1.66 -6.54 -8.63
N VAL A 354 2.45 -6.63 -7.57
CA VAL A 354 3.89 -6.95 -7.62
C VAL A 354 4.08 -8.42 -7.22
N PHE A 355 5.03 -9.12 -7.85
CA PHE A 355 5.27 -10.53 -7.60
C PHE A 355 6.76 -10.84 -7.50
N VAL A 356 7.08 -11.90 -6.77
CA VAL A 356 8.41 -12.49 -6.70
C VAL A 356 8.30 -14.00 -6.86
N GLY A 357 9.22 -14.60 -7.60
CA GLY A 357 9.21 -16.01 -7.94
C GLY A 357 10.61 -16.57 -8.11
N ILE A 358 10.71 -17.88 -7.98
CA ILE A 358 11.91 -18.62 -8.33
C ILE A 358 11.50 -19.82 -9.19
N GLN A 359 12.28 -20.10 -10.24
CA GLN A 359 12.11 -21.26 -11.08
C GLN A 359 13.43 -22.02 -11.18
N ARG A 360 13.37 -23.35 -11.06
CA ARG A 360 14.51 -24.22 -11.35
C ARG A 360 14.44 -24.65 -12.81
N LEU A 361 15.58 -24.58 -13.49
CA LEU A 361 15.77 -24.90 -14.91
C LEU A 361 16.59 -26.18 -15.06
N GLU A 362 16.50 -26.78 -16.24
CA GLU A 362 17.43 -27.80 -16.71
C GLU A 362 18.71 -27.16 -17.25
N TRP A 363 19.85 -27.84 -17.10
CA TRP A 363 21.13 -27.32 -17.60
C TRP A 363 21.11 -27.11 -19.12
N SER A 364 20.37 -27.91 -19.87
CA SER A 364 20.18 -27.69 -21.30
C SER A 364 19.52 -26.34 -21.61
N GLU A 365 18.57 -25.91 -20.77
CA GLU A 365 17.92 -24.59 -20.91
C GLU A 365 18.90 -23.47 -20.58
N VAL A 366 19.71 -23.64 -19.53
CA VAL A 366 20.76 -22.68 -19.14
C VAL A 366 21.83 -22.52 -20.25
N ILE A 367 22.28 -23.64 -20.84
CA ILE A 367 23.36 -23.66 -21.84
C ILE A 367 22.88 -23.16 -23.21
N ALA A 368 21.65 -23.49 -23.61
CA ALA A 368 21.09 -23.01 -24.87
C ALA A 368 21.04 -21.46 -24.92
N GLY A 369 21.12 -20.80 -23.75
CA GLY A 369 20.91 -19.36 -23.65
C GLY A 369 19.50 -18.95 -24.09
N ASP A 370 18.62 -19.93 -24.28
CA ASP A 370 17.26 -19.74 -24.75
C ASP A 370 16.47 -19.12 -23.60
N PRO A 371 15.74 -18.03 -23.85
CA PRO A 371 15.36 -17.18 -22.78
C PRO A 371 14.07 -17.74 -22.18
N LEU A 372 13.96 -17.73 -20.86
CA LEU A 372 12.66 -17.57 -20.21
C LEU A 372 12.03 -16.18 -20.47
N ILE A 373 12.37 -15.56 -21.60
CA ILE A 373 12.01 -14.25 -22.14
C ILE A 373 11.58 -14.53 -23.59
N GLY A 374 10.28 -14.57 -23.87
CA GLY A 374 9.78 -14.94 -25.19
C GLY A 374 8.49 -15.76 -25.11
N GLU A 375 8.34 -16.74 -25.99
CA GLU A 375 7.08 -17.50 -26.12
C GLU A 375 6.70 -18.29 -24.86
N ALA A 376 7.64 -18.96 -24.17
CA ALA A 376 7.33 -19.72 -22.96
C ALA A 376 6.82 -18.83 -21.81
N LEU A 377 7.38 -17.63 -21.68
CA LEU A 377 6.92 -16.63 -20.74
C LEU A 377 5.58 -16.02 -21.20
N ALA A 378 5.46 -15.73 -22.48
CA ALA A 378 4.24 -15.21 -23.08
C ALA A 378 3.07 -16.19 -22.91
N GLU A 379 3.27 -17.50 -23.08
CA GLU A 379 2.25 -18.52 -22.82
C GLU A 379 1.77 -18.52 -21.37
N ARG A 380 2.71 -18.41 -20.42
CA ARG A 380 2.37 -18.28 -19.00
C ARG A 380 1.54 -17.02 -18.77
N TRP A 381 1.94 -15.86 -19.30
CA TRP A 381 1.17 -14.62 -19.14
C TRP A 381 -0.15 -14.60 -19.92
N ARG A 382 -0.27 -15.27 -21.08
CA ARG A 382 -1.52 -15.42 -21.85
C ARG A 382 -2.62 -16.04 -21.00
N ALA A 383 -2.28 -16.90 -20.05
CA ALA A 383 -3.25 -17.49 -19.14
C ALA A 383 -3.91 -16.46 -18.18
N LEU A 384 -3.33 -15.28 -17.94
CA LEU A 384 -3.98 -14.19 -17.18
C LEU A 384 -4.99 -13.38 -18.00
N SER A 385 -4.90 -13.41 -19.33
CA SER A 385 -5.84 -12.73 -20.22
C SER A 385 -6.24 -13.65 -21.37
N PRO A 386 -7.21 -14.58 -21.16
CA PRO A 386 -7.68 -15.46 -22.22
C PRO A 386 -8.21 -14.65 -23.41
N GLY A 387 -7.45 -14.65 -24.51
CA GLY A 387 -7.75 -13.88 -25.72
C GLY A 387 -6.94 -12.59 -25.91
N GLY A 388 -6.08 -12.23 -24.97
CA GLY A 388 -5.20 -11.06 -25.09
C GLY A 388 -3.92 -11.34 -25.88
N THR A 389 -3.47 -10.36 -26.66
CA THR A 389 -2.19 -10.44 -27.40
C THR A 389 -1.08 -9.81 -26.56
N LEU A 390 0.06 -10.50 -26.43
CA LEU A 390 1.24 -9.97 -25.73
C LEU A 390 2.23 -9.39 -26.73
N VAL A 391 2.62 -8.13 -26.53
CA VAL A 391 3.55 -7.42 -27.42
C VAL A 391 4.74 -6.90 -26.62
N PRO A 392 5.99 -7.21 -27.02
CA PRO A 392 7.19 -6.62 -26.43
C PRO A 392 7.16 -5.09 -26.51
N THR A 393 7.49 -4.44 -25.41
CA THR A 393 7.62 -2.98 -25.33
C THR A 393 9.00 -2.61 -24.78
N ALA A 394 9.29 -1.31 -24.68
CA ALA A 394 10.59 -0.85 -24.21
C ALA A 394 10.85 -1.31 -22.76
N SER A 395 11.88 -2.11 -22.56
CA SER A 395 12.31 -2.57 -21.22
C SER A 395 12.85 -1.42 -20.38
N PRO A 396 12.61 -1.41 -19.06
CA PRO A 396 13.26 -0.47 -18.14
C PRO A 396 14.76 -0.77 -18.02
N PRO A 397 15.55 0.15 -17.41
CA PRO A 397 16.93 -0.13 -17.04
C PRO A 397 17.04 -1.34 -16.09
N PRO A 398 18.10 -2.16 -16.20
CA PRO A 398 18.31 -3.28 -15.29
C PRO A 398 18.51 -2.80 -13.85
N LYS A 399 17.99 -3.57 -12.88
CA LYS A 399 18.12 -3.30 -11.42
C LYS A 399 19.58 -3.35 -10.94
N GLY A 400 20.46 -4.02 -11.69
CA GLY A 400 21.87 -4.13 -11.38
C GLY A 400 22.58 -5.17 -12.25
N PRO A 401 23.86 -5.44 -11.99
CA PRO A 401 24.64 -6.43 -12.73
C PRO A 401 23.96 -7.81 -12.72
N GLY A 402 23.94 -8.48 -13.86
CA GLY A 402 23.33 -9.81 -14.02
C GLY A 402 21.79 -9.84 -14.11
N TRP A 403 21.11 -8.70 -13.87
CA TRP A 403 19.67 -8.60 -14.05
C TRP A 403 19.32 -8.29 -15.51
N THR A 404 18.35 -9.02 -16.06
CA THR A 404 17.79 -8.77 -17.39
C THR A 404 16.34 -8.29 -17.25
N PRO A 405 16.00 -7.07 -17.72
CA PRO A 405 14.64 -6.54 -17.68
C PRO A 405 13.90 -6.79 -19.00
N HIS A 406 12.60 -7.07 -18.89
CA HIS A 406 11.68 -7.08 -20.03
C HIS A 406 10.36 -6.45 -19.67
N ALA A 407 9.72 -5.86 -20.68
CA ALA A 407 8.39 -5.31 -20.57
C ALA A 407 7.49 -5.84 -21.69
N LEU A 408 6.25 -6.17 -21.33
CA LEU A 408 5.24 -6.70 -22.23
C LEU A 408 3.93 -5.91 -22.06
N ASP A 409 3.34 -5.49 -23.16
CA ASP A 409 2.00 -4.92 -23.19
C ASP A 409 0.97 -6.03 -23.47
N VAL A 410 -0.07 -6.08 -22.64
CA VAL A 410 -1.19 -7.01 -22.77
C VAL A 410 -2.34 -6.28 -23.46
N LEU A 411 -2.61 -6.63 -24.71
CA LEU A 411 -3.69 -6.07 -25.51
C LEU A 411 -4.97 -6.89 -25.30
N ASP A 412 -6.13 -6.23 -25.31
CA ASP A 412 -7.43 -6.90 -25.42
C ASP A 412 -7.73 -7.40 -26.84
N ALA A 413 -8.93 -7.96 -27.05
CA ALA A 413 -9.36 -8.48 -28.34
C ALA A 413 -9.48 -7.39 -29.42
N GLU A 414 -9.69 -6.15 -28.99
CA GLU A 414 -9.79 -4.96 -29.83
C GLU A 414 -8.42 -4.33 -30.14
N GLY A 415 -7.33 -4.86 -29.57
CA GLY A 415 -5.96 -4.39 -29.79
C GLY A 415 -5.56 -3.20 -28.91
N VAL A 416 -6.31 -2.91 -27.85
CA VAL A 416 -6.02 -1.83 -26.89
C VAL A 416 -5.14 -2.38 -25.76
N VAL A 417 -4.06 -1.67 -25.43
CA VAL A 417 -3.20 -2.02 -24.30
C VAL A 417 -3.98 -1.84 -22.99
N ARG A 418 -4.21 -2.93 -22.26
CA ARG A 418 -4.92 -2.92 -20.98
C ARG A 418 -4.01 -3.02 -19.78
N TYR A 419 -2.88 -3.71 -19.94
CA TYR A 419 -1.91 -3.91 -18.86
C TYR A 419 -0.50 -3.81 -19.40
N ARG A 420 0.41 -3.31 -18.57
CA ARG A 420 1.84 -3.44 -18.77
C ARG A 420 2.41 -4.36 -17.69
N LEU A 421 3.13 -5.37 -18.14
CA LEU A 421 3.97 -6.20 -17.32
C LEU A 421 5.40 -5.68 -17.40
N VAL A 422 6.02 -5.48 -16.25
CA VAL A 422 7.45 -5.21 -16.14
C VAL A 422 8.06 -6.26 -15.23
N GLU A 423 9.10 -6.94 -15.68
CA GLU A 423 9.71 -8.01 -14.92
C GLU A 423 11.22 -8.06 -15.15
N HIS A 424 11.93 -8.44 -14.09
CA HIS A 424 13.37 -8.53 -14.00
C HIS A 424 13.75 -9.96 -13.63
N HIS A 425 14.74 -10.48 -14.34
CA HIS A 425 15.24 -11.84 -14.18
C HIS A 425 16.68 -11.85 -13.72
N LEU A 426 17.01 -12.77 -12.82
CA LEU A 426 18.37 -13.05 -12.39
C LEU A 426 18.60 -14.56 -12.44
N LEU A 427 19.49 -14.99 -13.32
CA LEU A 427 19.90 -16.40 -13.44
C LEU A 427 21.14 -16.66 -12.56
N ARG A 428 21.04 -17.64 -11.67
CA ARG A 428 22.15 -18.14 -10.81
C ARG A 428 22.20 -19.66 -10.89
N GLY A 429 23.16 -20.18 -11.66
CA GLY A 429 23.20 -21.60 -12.01
C GLY A 429 21.92 -22.01 -12.72
N ARG A 430 21.15 -22.90 -12.11
CA ARG A 430 19.87 -23.41 -12.58
C ARG A 430 18.67 -22.63 -12.02
N PHE A 431 18.87 -21.66 -11.14
CA PHE A 431 17.77 -20.91 -10.55
C PHE A 431 17.56 -19.58 -11.26
N LEU A 432 16.37 -19.39 -11.81
CA LEU A 432 15.88 -18.11 -12.32
C LEU A 432 15.02 -17.43 -11.27
N SER A 433 15.54 -16.37 -10.65
CA SER A 433 14.75 -15.46 -9.83
C SER A 433 13.99 -14.48 -10.72
N ARG A 434 12.69 -14.33 -10.45
CA ARG A 434 11.76 -13.51 -11.23
C ARG A 434 11.11 -12.49 -10.30
N VAL A 435 11.23 -11.21 -10.58
CA VAL A 435 10.54 -10.17 -9.83
C VAL A 435 9.93 -9.16 -10.79
N GLY A 436 8.69 -8.78 -10.58
CA GLY A 436 7.99 -7.96 -11.53
C GLY A 436 6.71 -7.38 -10.97
N TYR A 437 6.04 -6.55 -11.74
CA TYR A 437 4.68 -6.11 -11.48
C TYR A 437 3.87 -6.08 -12.76
N LEU A 438 2.57 -6.26 -12.60
CA LEU A 438 1.58 -6.05 -13.63
C LEU A 438 0.71 -4.88 -13.20
N VAL A 439 0.51 -3.92 -14.11
CA VAL A 439 -0.23 -2.70 -13.83
C VAL A 439 -1.14 -2.35 -15.00
N SER A 440 -2.34 -1.88 -14.69
CA SER A 440 -3.29 -1.40 -15.69
C SER A 440 -2.74 -0.18 -16.45
N VAL A 441 -3.17 -0.03 -17.70
CA VAL A 441 -2.86 1.12 -18.56
C VAL A 441 -4.14 1.92 -18.76
N GLU A 442 -4.07 3.22 -18.49
CA GLU A 442 -5.17 4.17 -18.63
C GLU A 442 -5.47 4.43 -20.12
N GLU A 443 -6.65 4.99 -20.43
CA GLU A 443 -7.08 5.23 -21.82
C GLU A 443 -6.14 6.17 -22.60
N ASP A 444 -5.42 7.05 -21.92
CA ASP A 444 -4.42 7.95 -22.49
C ASP A 444 -3.05 7.28 -22.74
N GLY A 445 -2.93 5.99 -22.41
CA GLY A 445 -1.70 5.20 -22.53
C GLY A 445 -0.74 5.34 -21.33
N ALA A 446 -1.09 6.11 -20.30
CA ALA A 446 -0.30 6.21 -19.08
C ALA A 446 -0.43 4.93 -18.24
N LEU A 447 0.65 4.56 -17.52
CA LEU A 447 0.58 3.48 -16.56
C LEU A 447 -0.21 3.92 -15.33
N ASN A 448 -1.02 3.01 -14.78
CA ASN A 448 -1.73 3.28 -13.54
C ASN A 448 -0.74 3.72 -12.46
N PRO A 449 -1.07 4.75 -11.66
CA PRO A 449 -0.11 5.34 -10.73
C PRO A 449 0.47 4.39 -9.67
N ARG A 450 -0.14 3.22 -9.46
CA ARG A 450 0.39 2.14 -8.61
C ARG A 450 1.80 1.68 -9.02
N HIS A 451 2.15 1.80 -10.31
CA HIS A 451 3.49 1.41 -10.80
C HIS A 451 4.62 2.13 -10.06
N GLU A 452 4.46 3.39 -9.64
CA GLU A 452 5.51 4.15 -8.93
C GLU A 452 5.87 3.50 -7.58
N VAL A 453 4.91 2.87 -6.92
CA VAL A 453 5.12 2.16 -5.64
C VAL A 453 5.69 0.78 -5.90
N PHE A 454 5.14 0.04 -6.87
CA PHE A 454 5.63 -1.28 -7.25
C PHE A 454 7.06 -1.27 -7.77
N GLU A 455 7.44 -0.25 -8.54
CA GLU A 455 8.82 -0.07 -9.01
C GLU A 455 9.79 0.06 -7.82
N ARG A 456 9.42 0.80 -6.76
CA ARG A 456 10.27 0.92 -5.56
C ARG A 456 10.38 -0.39 -4.79
N MET A 457 9.29 -1.13 -4.68
CA MET A 457 9.28 -2.46 -4.07
C MET A 457 10.15 -3.43 -4.88
N LEU A 458 10.09 -3.36 -6.21
CA LEU A 458 10.90 -4.16 -7.11
C LEU A 458 12.39 -3.82 -6.99
N LEU A 459 12.73 -2.53 -6.93
CA LEU A 459 14.11 -2.08 -6.81
C LEU A 459 14.72 -2.38 -5.43
N SER A 460 13.91 -2.52 -4.38
CA SER A 460 14.38 -2.91 -3.03
C SER A 460 14.67 -4.42 -2.91
N VAL A 461 14.24 -5.24 -3.88
CA VAL A 461 14.47 -6.69 -3.89
C VAL A 461 15.95 -7.02 -3.76
N LYS A 462 16.27 -7.81 -2.74
CA LYS A 462 17.56 -8.50 -2.58
C LYS A 462 17.32 -10.00 -2.62
N VAL A 463 18.01 -10.66 -3.54
CA VAL A 463 17.94 -12.10 -3.73
C VAL A 463 19.00 -12.75 -2.83
N GLY A 464 18.55 -13.56 -1.88
CA GLY A 464 19.38 -14.37 -0.99
C GLY A 464 19.54 -15.80 -1.50
N ASP A 465 19.82 -16.73 -0.59
CA ASP A 465 19.91 -18.15 -0.92
C ASP A 465 18.53 -18.70 -1.30
N PRO A 466 18.40 -19.48 -2.39
CA PRO A 466 17.18 -20.21 -2.65
C PRO A 466 16.88 -21.20 -1.51
N PRO A 467 15.61 -21.60 -1.31
CA PRO A 467 15.20 -22.39 -0.15
C PRO A 467 16.05 -23.65 0.07
N ALA A 468 16.34 -24.37 -1.02
CA ALA A 468 17.16 -25.59 -0.98
C ALA A 468 18.61 -25.33 -0.52
N LEU A 469 19.23 -24.21 -0.95
CA LEU A 469 20.57 -23.86 -0.51
C LEU A 469 20.58 -23.38 0.95
N ALA A 470 19.58 -22.58 1.34
CA ALA A 470 19.44 -22.13 2.72
C ALA A 470 19.29 -23.31 3.70
N GLU A 471 18.45 -24.28 3.36
CA GLU A 471 18.27 -25.52 4.12
C GLU A 471 19.56 -26.35 4.16
N ALA A 472 20.22 -26.56 3.02
CA ALA A 472 21.45 -27.32 2.96
C ALA A 472 22.59 -26.67 3.77
N ARG A 473 22.72 -25.34 3.74
CA ARG A 473 23.69 -24.60 4.55
C ARG A 473 23.39 -24.74 6.05
N ALA A 474 22.13 -24.58 6.46
CA ALA A 474 21.73 -24.72 7.85
C ALA A 474 22.00 -26.15 8.36
N SER A 475 21.62 -27.16 7.58
CA SER A 475 21.89 -28.57 7.89
C SER A 475 23.39 -28.83 8.00
N HIS A 476 24.21 -28.39 7.04
CA HIS A 476 25.66 -28.55 7.11
C HIS A 476 26.28 -27.85 8.33
N ALA A 477 25.82 -26.66 8.70
CA ALA A 477 26.34 -25.91 9.84
C ALA A 477 26.16 -26.64 11.19
N GLU A 478 25.06 -27.38 11.35
CA GLU A 478 24.81 -28.20 12.54
C GLU A 478 25.78 -29.38 12.67
N LEU A 479 26.21 -29.99 11.54
CA LEU A 479 27.15 -31.12 11.56
C LEU A 479 28.08 -31.08 10.33
N PRO A 480 29.12 -30.22 10.35
CA PRO A 480 29.96 -29.96 9.17
C PRO A 480 30.78 -31.17 8.70
N SER A 481 31.04 -32.14 9.59
CA SER A 481 31.79 -33.35 9.28
C SER A 481 30.95 -34.46 8.64
N SER A 482 29.63 -34.28 8.52
CA SER A 482 28.74 -35.28 7.95
C SER A 482 28.88 -35.35 6.42
N PRO A 483 29.33 -36.47 5.83
CA PRO A 483 29.48 -36.61 4.38
C PRO A 483 28.16 -36.40 3.62
N THR A 484 27.04 -36.86 4.19
CA THR A 484 25.70 -36.68 3.60
C THR A 484 25.30 -35.20 3.55
N ARG A 485 25.60 -34.42 4.59
CA ARG A 485 25.27 -32.98 4.62
C ARG A 485 26.21 -32.16 3.75
N GLN A 486 27.49 -32.54 3.67
CA GLN A 486 28.45 -31.96 2.72
C GLN A 486 28.01 -32.18 1.28
N LEU A 487 27.55 -33.40 0.94
CA LEU A 487 26.98 -33.71 -0.37
C LEU A 487 25.73 -32.90 -0.68
N ALA A 488 24.78 -32.81 0.26
CA ALA A 488 23.57 -32.02 0.06
C ALA A 488 23.87 -30.53 -0.17
N LEU A 489 24.86 -29.98 0.56
CA LEU A 489 25.32 -28.61 0.34
C LEU A 489 26.04 -28.45 -1.01
N ALA A 490 26.89 -29.40 -1.39
CA ALA A 490 27.57 -29.38 -2.68
C ALA A 490 26.57 -29.41 -3.85
N ASP A 491 25.57 -30.29 -3.78
CA ASP A 491 24.49 -30.39 -4.78
C ASP A 491 23.72 -29.06 -4.88
N ALA A 492 23.36 -28.46 -3.75
CA ALA A 492 22.66 -27.17 -3.72
C ALA A 492 23.52 -26.00 -4.25
N LEU A 493 24.83 -25.99 -3.97
CA LEU A 493 25.77 -24.99 -4.49
C LEU A 493 25.97 -25.14 -6.01
N ALA A 494 26.09 -26.38 -6.48
CA ALA A 494 26.19 -26.69 -7.90
C ALA A 494 24.94 -26.20 -8.65
N ASP A 495 23.74 -26.47 -8.12
CA ASP A 495 22.49 -25.96 -8.67
C ASP A 495 22.42 -24.42 -8.69
N CYS A 496 23.09 -23.73 -7.76
CA CYS A 496 23.16 -22.26 -7.71
C CYS A 496 24.27 -21.65 -8.59
N GLY A 497 25.11 -22.48 -9.21
CA GLY A 497 26.22 -22.02 -10.04
C GLY A 497 27.52 -21.73 -9.28
N ASP A 498 27.59 -22.03 -7.98
CA ASP A 498 28.82 -21.93 -7.19
C ASP A 498 29.63 -23.23 -7.32
N LEU A 499 30.07 -23.48 -8.55
CA LEU A 499 30.61 -24.78 -8.95
C LEU A 499 31.96 -25.08 -8.29
N GLN A 500 32.74 -24.05 -7.95
CA GLN A 500 34.04 -24.22 -7.27
C GLN A 500 33.87 -24.66 -5.81
N GLN A 501 32.96 -24.05 -5.06
CA GLN A 501 32.69 -24.51 -3.69
C GLN A 501 32.01 -25.88 -3.67
N ALA A 502 31.14 -26.16 -4.66
CA ALA A 502 30.58 -27.49 -4.83
C ALA A 502 31.66 -28.54 -5.06
N ASP A 503 32.62 -28.29 -5.96
CA ASP A 503 33.76 -29.17 -6.21
C ASP A 503 34.61 -29.43 -4.96
N ALA A 504 34.93 -28.37 -4.21
CA ALA A 504 35.71 -28.50 -2.98
C ALA A 504 35.03 -29.39 -1.94
N LEU A 505 33.71 -29.30 -1.80
CA LEU A 505 32.93 -30.18 -0.92
C LEU A 505 32.87 -31.61 -1.44
N TYR A 506 32.71 -31.82 -2.75
CA TYR A 506 32.79 -33.16 -3.33
C TYR A 506 34.17 -33.79 -3.08
N ALA A 507 35.25 -33.03 -3.27
CA ALA A 507 36.62 -33.48 -3.01
C ALA A 507 36.83 -33.90 -1.56
N LEU A 508 36.27 -33.14 -0.61
CA LEU A 508 36.34 -33.44 0.81
C LEU A 508 35.67 -34.79 1.14
N VAL A 509 34.46 -35.02 0.61
CA VAL A 509 33.71 -36.28 0.82
C VAL A 509 34.43 -37.47 0.18
N VAL A 510 35.01 -37.27 -1.01
CA VAL A 510 35.82 -38.26 -1.71
C VAL A 510 37.02 -38.68 -0.87
N SER A 511 37.77 -37.71 -0.34
CA SER A 511 38.99 -37.98 0.45
C SER A 511 38.71 -38.60 1.82
N GLY A 512 37.50 -38.40 2.38
CA GLY A 512 37.13 -38.86 3.72
C GLY A 512 36.80 -40.36 3.84
N GLY A 513 36.81 -41.11 2.73
CA GLY A 513 36.61 -42.57 2.74
C GLY A 513 35.22 -43.03 3.21
N SER A 514 34.21 -42.16 3.12
CA SER A 514 32.83 -42.47 3.54
C SER A 514 32.12 -43.40 2.54
N PRO A 515 31.02 -44.08 2.93
CA PRO A 515 30.17 -44.81 1.99
C PRO A 515 29.63 -43.94 0.83
N SER A 516 29.56 -42.62 1.03
CA SER A 516 29.11 -41.66 0.01
C SER A 516 30.25 -41.15 -0.89
N ALA A 517 31.47 -41.66 -0.75
CA ALA A 517 32.60 -41.21 -1.54
C ALA A 517 32.45 -41.55 -3.03
N ASP A 518 31.77 -42.65 -3.40
CA ASP A 518 31.57 -43.00 -4.83
C ASP A 518 30.55 -42.07 -5.47
N ASP A 519 29.47 -41.83 -4.73
CA ASP A 519 28.42 -40.86 -5.02
C ASP A 519 28.96 -39.44 -5.20
N ALA A 520 29.93 -39.04 -4.38
CA ALA A 520 30.63 -37.77 -4.49
C ALA A 520 31.54 -37.72 -5.73
N ALA A 521 32.30 -38.79 -5.98
CA ALA A 521 33.16 -38.92 -7.14
C ALA A 521 32.36 -38.83 -8.46
N GLU A 522 31.22 -39.51 -8.53
CA GLU A 522 30.31 -39.47 -9.67
C GLU A 522 29.79 -38.05 -9.93
N ARG A 523 29.26 -37.38 -8.90
CA ARG A 523 28.75 -35.99 -9.00
C ARG A 523 29.85 -35.02 -9.42
N ARG A 524 31.05 -35.15 -8.85
CA ARG A 524 32.24 -34.35 -9.19
C ARG A 524 32.63 -34.50 -10.66
N LEU A 525 32.72 -35.74 -11.15
CA LEU A 525 33.07 -36.01 -12.55
C LEU A 525 32.00 -35.53 -13.52
N ARG A 526 30.72 -35.62 -13.16
CA ARG A 526 29.63 -35.03 -13.95
C ARG A 526 29.77 -33.51 -14.04
N LEU A 527 30.01 -32.84 -12.92
CA LEU A 527 30.23 -31.40 -12.86
C LEU A 527 31.37 -30.96 -13.79
N TRP A 528 32.50 -31.68 -13.75
CA TRP A 528 33.65 -31.41 -14.61
C TRP A 528 33.39 -31.71 -16.09
N ALA A 529 32.58 -32.72 -16.38
CA ALA A 529 32.18 -33.03 -17.76
C ALA A 529 31.24 -31.97 -18.33
N GLU A 530 30.36 -31.39 -17.51
CA GLU A 530 29.42 -30.35 -17.91
C GLU A 530 30.09 -28.97 -18.10
N ARG A 531 31.10 -28.66 -17.28
CA ARG A 531 31.82 -27.37 -17.30
C ARG A 531 33.34 -27.56 -17.31
N PRO A 532 33.90 -28.24 -18.34
CA PRO A 532 35.32 -28.59 -18.40
C PRO A 532 36.25 -27.37 -18.43
N GLU A 533 35.75 -26.19 -18.77
CA GLU A 533 36.50 -24.94 -18.80
C GLU A 533 36.76 -24.32 -17.42
N LEU A 534 36.02 -24.74 -16.38
CA LEU A 534 36.11 -24.16 -15.04
C LEU A 534 37.00 -24.94 -14.06
N PHE A 535 37.37 -26.16 -14.43
CA PHE A 535 38.12 -27.07 -13.57
C PHE A 535 39.36 -27.52 -14.30
N ASP A 536 40.53 -27.42 -13.67
CA ASP A 536 41.76 -28.00 -14.21
C ASP A 536 41.72 -29.53 -14.13
N ASP A 537 42.70 -30.20 -14.72
CA ASP A 537 42.85 -31.65 -14.51
C ASP A 537 42.92 -31.96 -13.01
N PRO A 538 42.46 -33.16 -12.57
CA PRO A 538 42.50 -33.52 -11.16
C PRO A 538 43.88 -33.26 -10.57
N GLU A 539 43.94 -32.58 -9.42
CA GLU A 539 45.19 -32.22 -8.73
C GLU A 539 46.09 -33.45 -8.47
N ASP A 540 45.48 -34.64 -8.38
CA ASP A 540 46.14 -35.94 -8.35
C ASP A 540 45.56 -36.86 -9.45
N PRO A 541 46.18 -36.99 -10.63
CA PRO A 541 45.73 -37.90 -11.68
C PRO A 541 45.61 -39.36 -11.19
N ALA A 542 46.45 -39.76 -10.23
CA ALA A 542 46.41 -41.12 -9.68
C ALA A 542 45.18 -41.36 -8.80
N TRP A 543 44.51 -40.30 -8.30
CA TRP A 543 43.22 -40.44 -7.62
C TRP A 543 42.15 -40.95 -8.57
N PHE A 544 42.09 -40.39 -9.79
CA PHE A 544 41.09 -40.72 -10.78
C PHE A 544 41.26 -42.18 -11.20
N GLU A 545 42.46 -42.56 -11.64
CA GLU A 545 42.78 -43.95 -12.04
C GLU A 545 42.41 -44.95 -10.93
N ARG A 546 42.91 -44.72 -9.72
CA ARG A 546 42.65 -45.58 -8.56
C ARG A 546 41.16 -45.72 -8.29
N ARG A 547 40.39 -44.63 -8.41
CA ARG A 547 38.94 -44.67 -8.16
C ARG A 547 38.17 -45.46 -9.21
N MET A 548 38.57 -45.32 -10.47
CA MET A 548 37.97 -46.07 -11.58
C MET A 548 38.32 -47.57 -11.51
N GLU A 549 39.53 -47.90 -11.04
CA GLU A 549 39.99 -49.28 -10.82
C GLU A 549 39.35 -49.97 -9.62
N GLU A 550 39.15 -49.25 -8.51
CA GLU A 550 38.60 -49.80 -7.27
C GLU A 550 37.12 -50.19 -7.40
N ARG A 551 36.36 -49.52 -8.28
CA ARG A 551 34.89 -49.71 -8.43
C ARG A 551 34.46 -49.95 -9.88
N PRO A 552 34.95 -51.02 -10.53
CA PRO A 552 34.65 -51.33 -11.93
C PRO A 552 33.18 -51.72 -12.16
N GLU A 553 32.46 -52.13 -11.12
CA GLU A 553 31.04 -52.48 -11.15
C GLU A 553 30.10 -51.26 -11.05
N ASN A 554 30.59 -50.11 -10.57
CA ASN A 554 29.78 -48.90 -10.42
C ASN A 554 29.57 -48.19 -11.75
N ARG A 555 28.55 -48.60 -12.49
CA ARG A 555 28.21 -48.08 -13.82
C ARG A 555 28.11 -46.56 -13.87
N ALA A 556 27.48 -45.92 -12.89
CA ALA A 556 27.21 -44.49 -12.93
C ALA A 556 28.50 -43.66 -12.78
N LEU A 557 29.41 -44.10 -11.91
CA LEU A 557 30.76 -43.56 -11.78
C LEU A 557 31.58 -43.76 -13.07
N GLN A 558 31.53 -44.96 -13.65
CA GLN A 558 32.22 -45.29 -14.91
C GLN A 558 31.74 -44.41 -16.08
N GLU A 559 30.43 -44.22 -16.21
CA GLU A 559 29.85 -43.34 -17.24
C GLU A 559 30.22 -41.88 -17.02
N ALA A 560 30.26 -41.39 -15.78
CA ALA A 560 30.70 -40.03 -15.46
C ALA A 560 32.17 -39.80 -15.85
N GLY A 561 33.05 -40.76 -15.58
CA GLY A 561 34.45 -40.72 -16.00
C GLY A 561 34.64 -40.68 -17.52
N VAL A 562 33.90 -41.49 -18.28
CA VAL A 562 33.93 -41.44 -19.76
C VAL A 562 33.49 -40.06 -20.27
N ARG A 563 32.41 -39.49 -19.72
CA ARG A 563 31.93 -38.16 -20.11
C ARG A 563 32.96 -37.08 -19.83
N PHE A 564 33.61 -37.13 -18.67
CA PHE A 564 34.68 -36.21 -18.31
C PHE A 564 35.87 -36.28 -19.30
N LEU A 565 36.38 -37.49 -19.58
CA LEU A 565 37.49 -37.68 -20.53
C LEU A 565 37.14 -37.23 -21.95
N ALA A 566 35.89 -37.47 -22.37
CA ALA A 566 35.38 -37.00 -23.66
C ALA A 566 35.30 -35.47 -23.70
N ALA A 567 34.75 -34.84 -22.67
CA ALA A 567 34.60 -33.38 -22.56
C ALA A 567 35.97 -32.65 -22.54
N LYS A 568 36.98 -33.24 -21.89
CA LYS A 568 38.36 -32.73 -21.90
C LYS A 568 39.14 -33.04 -23.19
N GLY A 569 38.56 -33.79 -24.12
CA GLY A 569 39.23 -34.17 -25.37
C GLY A 569 40.43 -35.11 -25.18
N ARG A 570 40.56 -35.75 -24.01
CA ARG A 570 41.73 -36.57 -23.66
C ARG A 570 41.69 -37.98 -24.24
N CYS A 571 40.57 -38.40 -24.83
CA CYS A 571 40.46 -39.75 -25.38
C CYS A 571 39.49 -39.88 -26.56
N ALA A 572 40.03 -40.29 -27.71
CA ALA A 572 39.23 -40.58 -28.92
C ALA A 572 38.25 -41.75 -28.70
N ALA A 573 38.63 -42.76 -27.92
CA ALA A 573 37.75 -43.87 -27.58
C ALA A 573 36.60 -43.44 -26.65
N ALA A 574 36.87 -42.62 -25.63
CA ALA A 574 35.83 -42.05 -24.76
C ALA A 574 34.87 -41.15 -25.56
N ARG A 575 35.39 -40.35 -26.49
CA ARG A 575 34.58 -39.51 -27.40
C ARG A 575 33.67 -40.34 -28.30
N PHE A 576 34.21 -41.38 -28.96
CA PHE A 576 33.43 -42.31 -29.77
C PHE A 576 32.32 -43.00 -28.94
N HIS A 577 32.62 -43.41 -27.71
CA HIS A 577 31.65 -44.03 -26.82
C HIS A 577 30.57 -43.05 -26.34
N HIS A 578 30.93 -41.81 -26.04
CA HIS A 578 29.98 -40.76 -25.66
C HIS A 578 29.03 -40.42 -26.81
N GLU A 579 29.58 -40.17 -28.01
CA GLU A 579 28.80 -39.85 -29.22
C GLU A 579 27.89 -41.02 -29.63
N ARG A 580 28.36 -42.28 -29.51
CA ARG A 580 27.53 -43.45 -29.83
C ARG A 580 26.40 -43.67 -28.82
N ASN A 581 26.67 -43.55 -27.52
CA ASN A 581 25.64 -43.70 -26.49
C ASN A 581 24.54 -42.62 -26.59
N ALA A 582 24.87 -41.43 -27.11
CA ALA A 582 23.89 -40.38 -27.38
C ALA A 582 22.93 -40.73 -28.52
N VAL A 583 23.34 -41.60 -29.46
CA VAL A 583 22.56 -41.99 -30.66
C VAL A 583 21.83 -43.32 -30.47
N GLU A 584 22.49 -44.33 -29.89
CA GLU A 584 22.00 -45.71 -29.80
C GLU A 584 21.41 -46.07 -28.42
N GLY A 585 21.46 -45.13 -27.47
CA GLY A 585 21.12 -45.37 -26.06
C GLY A 585 22.25 -46.10 -25.30
N PRO A 586 22.17 -46.16 -23.96
CA PRO A 586 23.21 -46.75 -23.14
C PRO A 586 23.27 -48.27 -23.37
N LEU A 587 24.39 -48.78 -23.91
CA LEU A 587 24.59 -50.21 -24.11
C LEU A 587 24.46 -50.99 -22.79
N SER A 588 23.99 -52.24 -22.86
CA SER A 588 24.09 -53.23 -21.78
C SER A 588 25.54 -53.73 -21.59
N ALA A 589 26.54 -52.94 -21.96
CA ALA A 589 27.95 -53.29 -21.79
C ALA A 589 28.22 -53.42 -20.28
N SER A 590 28.84 -54.54 -19.88
CA SER A 590 29.27 -54.73 -18.49
C SER A 590 30.11 -53.53 -18.05
N ALA A 591 29.88 -53.00 -16.85
CA ALA A 591 30.61 -51.84 -16.32
C ALA A 591 32.15 -52.00 -16.43
N LEU A 592 32.62 -53.26 -16.38
CA LEU A 592 33.99 -53.69 -16.68
C LEU A 592 34.53 -53.27 -18.06
N ARG A 593 33.72 -53.28 -19.12
CA ARG A 593 34.12 -52.81 -20.46
C ARG A 593 34.26 -51.30 -20.51
N THR A 594 33.36 -50.58 -19.84
CA THR A 594 33.44 -49.12 -19.69
C THR A 594 34.69 -48.72 -18.89
N ALA A 595 34.98 -49.44 -17.80
CA ALA A 595 36.18 -49.24 -16.99
C ALA A 595 37.47 -49.49 -17.77
N ALA A 596 37.53 -50.58 -18.55
CA ALA A 596 38.67 -50.87 -19.40
C ALA A 596 38.93 -49.77 -20.45
N TRP A 597 37.87 -49.13 -20.98
CA TRP A 597 38.02 -47.99 -21.89
C TRP A 597 38.50 -46.73 -21.20
N VAL A 598 38.00 -46.43 -20.00
CA VAL A 598 38.48 -45.28 -19.19
C VAL A 598 39.97 -45.40 -18.89
N LEU A 599 40.42 -46.59 -18.48
CA LEU A 599 41.83 -46.85 -18.16
C LEU A 599 42.74 -46.90 -19.41
N ALA A 600 42.22 -47.37 -20.55
CA ALA A 600 42.96 -47.37 -21.81
C ALA A 600 43.24 -45.96 -22.37
N CYS A 601 42.50 -44.94 -21.91
CA CYS A 601 42.62 -43.57 -22.37
C CYS A 601 43.88 -42.86 -21.83
N GLU A 602 44.30 -43.07 -20.57
CA GLU A 602 45.44 -42.36 -19.97
C GLU A 602 46.81 -42.98 -20.28
N GLY A 603 46.86 -44.27 -20.62
CA GLY A 603 48.07 -44.90 -21.18
C GLY A 603 48.55 -44.29 -22.52
N SER A 604 47.81 -43.31 -23.06
CA SER A 604 48.08 -42.60 -24.31
C SER A 604 48.12 -41.07 -24.17
N ALA A 605 48.45 -40.53 -22.98
CA ALA A 605 48.70 -39.10 -22.83
C ALA A 605 49.87 -38.62 -23.74
N PRO A 606 49.74 -37.50 -24.48
CA PRO A 606 50.88 -36.92 -25.18
C PRO A 606 51.87 -36.37 -24.13
N SER A 607 53.12 -36.81 -24.24
CA SER A 607 54.27 -36.29 -23.48
C SER A 607 54.30 -34.75 -23.52
N PRO A 608 54.65 -34.05 -22.41
CA PRO A 608 54.83 -32.61 -22.45
C PRO A 608 55.91 -32.27 -23.48
N ALA A 609 55.55 -31.42 -24.44
CA ALA A 609 56.40 -31.04 -25.55
C ALA A 609 57.78 -30.57 -25.05
N ALA A 610 58.83 -31.30 -25.43
CA ALA A 610 60.19 -30.79 -25.36
C ALA A 610 60.29 -29.49 -26.20
N PRO A 611 61.02 -28.47 -25.74
CA PRO A 611 61.20 -27.25 -26.52
C PRO A 611 61.95 -27.58 -27.81
N ARG A 612 61.41 -27.12 -28.95
CA ARG A 612 62.09 -27.25 -30.24
C ARG A 612 63.38 -26.42 -30.23
N PRO A 613 64.54 -26.95 -30.63
CA PRO A 613 65.67 -26.13 -31.02
C PRO A 613 65.38 -25.46 -32.38
N GLU A 614 65.96 -24.27 -32.54
CA GLU A 614 65.72 -23.21 -33.53
C GLU A 614 65.33 -23.60 -34.96
#